data_AF-A0A132GU85-F1
#
_entry.id   AF-A0A132GU85-F1
#
_cell.length_a   1.000
_cell.length_b   1.000
_cell.length_c   1.000
_cell.angle_alpha   90.00
_cell.angle_beta   90.00
_cell.angle_gamma   90.00
#
_symmetry.space_group_name_H-M   'P 1'
#
loop_
_entity.id
_entity.type
_entity.pdbx_description
1 polymer ?
#
loop_
_entity_poly.entity_id
_entity_poly.type
_entity_poly.pdbx_seq_one_letter_code
_entity_poly.pdbx_strand_id
1 'polypeptide(L)' 'MPMMMPEISISENSVEVEDRLIGYTMTLLSDGEIVCEQIVTSTHVNLPFNLSGDYEIQFTNDIYCFYGLFSI' A
#
# COMPACT_ATOMS: atom_id res chain seq x y z
N MET A 1 3.25 -19.74 -13.12
CA MET A 1 1.88 -19.20 -12.95
C MET A 1 1.96 -17.70 -13.12
N PRO A 2 1.08 -17.05 -13.89
CA PRO A 2 1.06 -15.59 -13.92
C PRO A 2 0.76 -15.09 -12.49
N MET A 3 1.57 -14.14 -12.00
CA MET A 3 1.30 -13.50 -10.70
C MET A 3 0.07 -12.63 -10.87
N MET A 4 -1.01 -13.00 -10.18
CA MET A 4 -2.20 -12.17 -10.07
C MET A 4 -1.89 -10.97 -9.18
N MET A 5 -2.36 -9.78 -9.55
CA MET A 5 -2.19 -8.60 -8.69
C MET A 5 -2.80 -8.87 -7.30
N PRO A 6 -2.15 -8.40 -6.22
CA PRO A 6 -2.73 -8.47 -4.89
C PRO A 6 -3.98 -7.61 -4.79
N GLU A 7 -5.00 -8.13 -4.12
CA GLU A 7 -6.16 -7.36 -3.68
C GLU A 7 -5.71 -6.40 -2.56
N ILE A 8 -5.94 -5.11 -2.77
CA ILE A 8 -5.60 -4.03 -1.86
C ILE A 8 -6.84 -3.16 -1.72
N SER A 9 -7.27 -2.93 -0.49
CA SER A 9 -8.36 -2.02 -0.15
C SER A 9 -7.81 -0.91 0.71
N ILE A 10 -8.19 0.32 0.44
CA ILE A 10 -7.74 1.50 1.19
C ILE A 10 -8.96 2.26 1.70
N SER A 11 -8.85 2.73 2.92
CA SER A 11 -9.85 3.55 3.61
C SER A 11 -9.21 4.84 4.09
N GLU A 12 -10.02 5.75 4.63
CA GLU A 12 -9.55 7.06 5.11
C GLU A 12 -8.36 6.98 6.06
N ASN A 13 -8.19 5.92 6.85
CA ASN A 13 -7.11 5.82 7.84
C ASN A 13 -6.45 4.44 7.93
N SER A 14 -6.71 3.55 6.97
CA SER A 14 -6.17 2.19 6.98
C SER A 14 -6.04 1.61 5.59
N VAL A 15 -5.13 0.63 5.46
CA VAL A 15 -4.92 -0.16 4.26
C VAL A 15 -5.10 -1.62 4.63
N GLU A 16 -5.94 -2.32 3.88
CA GLU A 16 -6.11 -3.77 3.94
C GLU A 16 -5.41 -4.43 2.75
N VAL A 17 -4.60 -5.44 3.04
CA VAL A 17 -3.77 -6.15 2.08
C VAL A 17 -3.89 -7.65 2.28
N GLU A 18 -3.62 -8.42 1.23
CA GLU A 18 -3.48 -9.88 1.35
C GLU A 18 -2.25 -10.29 2.20
N ASP A 19 -2.35 -11.43 2.89
CA ASP A 19 -1.26 -11.98 3.73
C ASP A 19 0.09 -12.11 3.00
N ARG A 20 0.07 -12.34 1.68
CA ARG A 20 1.29 -12.45 0.87
C ARG A 20 2.11 -11.15 0.78
N LEU A 21 1.52 -10.02 1.14
CA LEU A 21 2.20 -8.72 1.20
C LEU A 21 2.84 -8.44 2.57
N ILE A 22 2.66 -9.32 3.56
CA ILE A 22 3.37 -9.19 4.85
C ILE A 22 4.87 -9.32 4.61
N GLY A 23 5.63 -8.36 5.16
CA GLY A 23 7.07 -8.21 4.97
C GLY A 23 7.48 -7.31 3.80
N TYR A 24 6.53 -6.82 3.00
CA TYR A 24 6.81 -5.82 1.97
C TYR A 24 6.93 -4.43 2.58
N THR A 25 7.70 -3.56 1.93
CA THR A 25 7.69 -2.12 2.19
C THR A 25 6.54 -1.49 1.42
N MET A 26 5.61 -0.89 2.16
CA MET A 26 4.51 -0.09 1.62
C MET A 26 4.93 1.38 1.59
N THR A 27 4.89 1.98 0.41
CA THR A 27 5.17 3.41 0.19
C THR A 27 3.92 4.05 -0.40
N LEU A 28 3.40 5.07 0.28
CA LEU A 28 2.29 5.91 -0.19
C LEU A 28 2.85 7.22 -0.73
N LEU A 29 2.43 7.59 -1.92
CA LEU A 29 2.77 8.85 -2.58
C LEU A 29 1.50 9.68 -2.80
N SER A 30 1.61 10.99 -2.61
CA SER A 30 0.59 11.98 -2.98
C SER A 30 1.24 13.02 -3.87
N ASP A 31 0.71 13.20 -5.09
CA ASP A 31 1.29 14.08 -6.12
C ASP A 31 2.81 13.82 -6.35
N GLY A 32 3.19 12.54 -6.33
CA GLY A 32 4.57 12.08 -6.51
C GLY A 32 5.50 12.25 -5.30
N GLU A 33 5.03 12.81 -4.17
CA GLU A 33 5.81 12.92 -2.93
C GLU A 33 5.47 11.78 -1.96
N ILE A 34 6.50 11.18 -1.33
CA ILE A 34 6.31 10.13 -0.33
C ILE A 34 5.72 10.74 0.95
N VAL A 35 4.50 10.34 1.28
CA VAL A 35 3.78 10.79 2.48
C VAL A 35 3.83 9.77 3.62
N CYS A 36 4.01 8.49 3.28
CA CYS A 36 4.17 7.42 4.26
C CYS A 36 5.01 6.29 3.68
N GLU A 37 5.90 5.75 4.49
CA GLU A 37 6.64 4.54 4.16
C GLU A 37 6.73 3.66 5.42
N GLN A 38 6.34 2.40 5.30
CA GLN A 38 6.38 1.46 6.41
C GLN A 38 6.42 0.01 5.94
N ILE A 39 6.91 -0.87 6.81
CA ILE A 39 6.88 -2.32 6.57
C ILE A 39 5.48 -2.84 6.93
N VAL A 40 4.90 -3.65 6.05
CA VAL A 40 3.64 -4.36 6.29
C VAL A 40 3.89 -5.51 7.27
N THR A 41 3.35 -5.41 8.47
CA THR A 41 3.48 -6.45 9.51
C THR A 41 2.19 -7.24 9.75
N SER A 42 1.07 -6.77 9.20
CA SER A 42 -0.26 -7.38 9.27
C SER A 42 -1.07 -7.05 8.02
N THR A 43 -2.13 -7.82 7.77
CA THR A 43 -3.08 -7.60 6.67
C THR A 43 -3.88 -6.31 6.83
N HIS A 44 -4.04 -5.83 8.06
CA HIS A 44 -4.66 -4.54 8.36
C HIS A 44 -3.58 -3.57 8.85
N VAL A 45 -3.34 -2.50 8.10
CA VAL A 45 -2.31 -1.50 8.36
C VAL A 45 -2.99 -0.18 8.71
N ASN A 46 -2.80 0.29 9.94
CA ASN A 46 -3.31 1.60 10.35
C ASN A 46 -2.34 2.71 9.91
N LEU A 47 -2.88 3.76 9.30
CA LEU A 47 -2.12 4.93 8.92
C LEU A 47 -2.11 5.96 10.06
N PRO A 48 -0.99 6.68 10.27
CA PRO A 48 -0.90 7.69 11.32
C PRO A 48 -1.64 9.00 11.00
N PHE A 49 -2.26 9.09 9.82
CA PHE A 49 -3.01 10.25 9.35
C PHE A 49 -4.21 9.80 8.51
N ASN A 50 -5.15 10.73 8.30
CA ASN A 50 -6.27 10.51 7.39
C ASN A 50 -5.86 10.87 5.96
N LEU A 51 -6.17 9.98 5.03
CA LEU A 51 -6.05 10.17 3.60
C LEU A 51 -7.21 11.00 3.06
N SER A 52 -6.93 11.85 2.09
CA SER A 52 -7.93 12.58 1.32
C SER A 52 -7.38 12.90 -0.07
N GLY A 53 -8.09 12.51 -1.12
CA GLY A 53 -7.69 12.73 -2.51
C GLY A 53 -6.98 11.53 -3.12
N ASP A 54 -6.15 11.81 -4.13
CA ASP A 54 -5.50 10.79 -4.94
C ASP A 54 -4.13 10.38 -4.35
N TYR A 55 -3.91 9.06 -4.29
CA TYR A 55 -2.69 8.46 -3.78
C TYR A 55 -2.21 7.33 -4.70
N GLU A 56 -0.89 7.23 -4.80
CA GLU A 56 -0.23 6.05 -5.34
C GLU A 56 0.28 5.19 -4.18
N ILE A 57 0.00 3.90 -4.21
CA ILE A 57 0.57 2.95 -3.26
C ILE A 57 1.52 2.02 -3.99
N GLN A 58 2.66 1.76 -3.38
CA GLN A 58 3.68 0.86 -3.89
C GLN A 58 4.02 -0.16 -2.81
N PHE A 59 4.00 -1.45 -3.17
CA PHE A 59 4.49 -2.53 -2.33
C PHE A 59 5.73 -3.12 -2.96
N THR A 60 6.86 -3.00 -2.26
CA THR A 60 8.15 -3.47 -2.74
C THR A 60 8.75 -4.50 -1.79
N ASN A 61 9.35 -5.54 -2.35
CA ASN A 61 10.32 -6.37 -1.65
C ASN A 61 11.52 -6.61 -2.57
N ASP A 62 12.44 -7.50 -2.17
CA ASP A 62 13.66 -7.78 -2.92
C ASP A 62 13.44 -8.31 -4.35
N ILE A 63 12.23 -8.75 -4.70
CA ILE A 63 11.94 -9.49 -5.94
C ILE A 63 10.81 -8.83 -6.75
N TYR A 64 9.79 -8.30 -6.09
CA TYR A 64 8.54 -7.86 -6.69
C TYR A 64 8.19 -6.44 -6.27
N CYS A 65 7.59 -5.73 -7.22
CA CYS A 65 7.02 -4.41 -7.02
C CYS A 65 5.59 -4.42 -7.56
N PHE A 66 4.64 -4.06 -6.69
CA PHE A 66 3.24 -3.86 -7.04
C PHE A 66 2.90 -2.39 -6.85
N TYR A 67 2.10 -1.83 -7.76
CA TYR A 67 1.65 -0.45 -7.68
C TYR A 67 0.14 -0.39 -7.90
N GLY A 68 -0.50 0.57 -7.24
CA GLY A 68 -1.92 0.87 -7.41
C GLY A 68 -2.19 2.35 -7.24
N LEU A 69 -3.20 2.84 -7.94
CA LEU A 69 -3.71 4.20 -7.81
C LEU A 69 -5.04 4.13 -7.09
N PHE A 70 -5.21 4.98 -6.09
CA PHE A 70 -6.41 5.02 -5.25
C PHE A 70 -6.85 6.47 -5.04
N SER A 71 -8.17 6.65 -4.98
CA SER A 71 -8.79 7.94 -4.66
C SER A 71 -9.66 7.74 -3.43
N ILE A 72 -9.38 8.50 -2.37
CA ILE A 72 -10.14 8.55 -1.12
C ILE A 72 -11.04 9.78 -1.11
#